data_AF-A0A7Y8WPC4-F1
#
_entry.id   AF-A0A7Y8WPC4-F1
#
_cell.length_a   1.000
_cell.length_b   1.000
_cell.length_c   1.000
_cell.angle_alpha   90.00
_cell.angle_beta   90.00
_cell.angle_gamma   90.00
#
_symmetry.space_group_name_H-M   'P 1'
#
loop_
_entity.id
_entity.type
_entity.pdbx_description
1 polymer ?
#
loop_
_entity_poly.entity_id
_entity_poly.type
_entity_poly.pdbx_seq_one_letter_code
_entity_poly.pdbx_strand_id
1 'polypeptide(L)' 'MFDTYMIHKYFKGTFIGKTYYQGATKKSLENFMARGYRDGELRSWKTVHFDEARVYKVIDGQEEFVETVTKFKSLPMA' A
#
# COMPACT_ATOMS: atom_id res chain seq x y z
N MET A 1 -8.50 9.97 -16.62
CA MET A 1 -7.13 9.44 -16.58
C MET A 1 -6.99 8.72 -15.24
N PHE A 2 -6.60 7.45 -15.22
CA PHE A 2 -6.39 6.73 -13.95
C PHE A 2 -4.94 6.93 -13.54
N ASP A 3 -4.71 7.28 -12.28
CA ASP A 3 -3.36 7.33 -11.73
C ASP A 3 -2.92 5.92 -11.34
N THR A 4 -1.67 5.59 -11.65
CA THR A 4 -1.05 4.34 -11.24
C THR A 4 -0.18 4.62 -10.01
N TYR A 5 -0.44 3.89 -8.94
CA TYR A 5 0.31 3.97 -7.70
C TYR A 5 1.05 2.65 -7.44
N MET A 6 2.26 2.75 -6.92
CA MET A 6 3.04 1.63 -6.43
C MET A 6 3.15 1.73 -4.92
N ILE A 7 2.74 0.69 -4.22
CA ILE A 7 2.66 0.67 -2.76
C ILE A 7 3.68 -0.34 -2.27
N HIS A 8 4.75 0.14 -1.64
CA HIS A 8 5.76 -0.70 -1.00
C HIS A 8 5.35 -0.96 0.44
N LYS A 9 5.24 -2.24 0.82
CA LYS A 9 4.81 -2.70 2.14
C LYS A 9 6.03 -3.09 2.96
N TYR A 10 6.09 -2.61 4.20
CA TYR A 10 7.17 -2.87 5.13
C TYR A 10 6.64 -3.41 6.46
N PHE A 11 7.38 -4.35 7.05
CA PHE A 11 7.14 -4.85 8.39
C PHE A 11 8.41 -4.70 9.22
N LYS A 12 8.35 -3.93 10.32
CA LYS A 12 9.49 -3.60 11.18
C LYS A 12 10.71 -3.11 10.39
N GLY A 13 10.48 -2.24 9.40
CA GLY A 13 11.51 -1.71 8.50
C GLY A 13 11.99 -2.68 7.42
N THR A 14 11.51 -3.93 7.39
CA THR A 14 11.85 -4.91 6.35
C THR A 14 10.86 -4.84 5.21
N PHE A 15 11.33 -4.74 3.96
CA PHE A 15 10.47 -4.81 2.79
C PHE A 15 9.83 -6.20 2.67
N ILE A 16 8.50 -6.27 2.69
CA ILE A 16 7.77 -7.54 2.61
C ILE A 16 7.06 -7.75 1.28
N GLY A 17 6.82 -6.69 0.51
CA GLY A 17 6.20 -6.82 -0.80
C GLY A 17 5.84 -5.47 -1.41
N LYS A 18 5.46 -5.49 -2.67
CA LYS A 18 4.90 -4.32 -3.36
C LYS A 18 3.66 -4.72 -4.14
N THR A 19 2.75 -3.77 -4.31
CA THR A 19 1.57 -3.95 -5.13
C THR A 19 1.32 -2.70 -5.95
N TYR A 20 0.75 -2.91 -7.13
CA TYR A 20 0.34 -1.84 -8.01
C TYR A 20 -1.15 -1.61 -7.81
N TYR A 21 -1.54 -0.35 -7.69
CA TYR A 21 -2.92 0.07 -7.58
C TYR A 21 -3.18 1.10 -8.68
N GLN A 22 -4.09 0.79 -9.59
CA GLN A 22 -4.54 1.72 -10.61
C GLN A 22 -5.95 2.17 -10.25
N GLY A 23 -6.11 3.44 -9.91
CA GLY A 23 -7.37 3.95 -9.40
C GLY A 23 -7.48 5.45 -9.44
N ALA A 24 -8.71 5.94 -9.35
CA ALA A 24 -9.03 7.34 -9.61
C ALA A 24 -9.06 8.23 -8.35
N THR A 25 -9.14 7.67 -7.14
CA THR A 25 -9.32 8.47 -5.92
C THR A 25 -8.46 8.02 -4.74
N LYS A 26 -8.06 8.99 -3.89
CA LYS A 26 -7.32 8.75 -2.65
C LYS A 26 -8.08 7.82 -1.70
N LYS A 27 -9.40 7.98 -1.59
CA LYS A 27 -10.25 7.14 -0.73
C LYS A 27 -10.20 5.66 -1.14
N SER A 28 -10.23 5.38 -2.44
CA SER A 28 -10.13 3.99 -2.92
C SER A 28 -8.73 3.40 -2.69
N LEU A 29 -7.68 4.21 -2.77
CA LEU A 29 -6.31 3.82 -2.40
C LEU A 29 -6.22 3.50 -0.90
N GLU A 30 -6.81 4.33 -0.04
CA GLU A 30 -6.87 4.11 1.41
C GLU A 30 -7.60 2.81 1.76
N ASN A 31 -8.77 2.55 1.16
CA ASN A 31 -9.50 1.29 1.34
C ASN A 31 -8.68 0.09 0.87
N PHE A 32 -7.97 0.22 -0.26
CA PHE A 32 -7.10 -0.83 -0.79
C PHE A 32 -5.95 -1.15 0.18
N MET A 33 -5.31 -0.12 0.74
CA MET A 33 -4.26 -0.30 1.76
C MET A 33 -4.81 -0.89 3.06
N ALA A 34 -5.98 -0.43 3.52
CA ALA A 34 -6.64 -0.98 4.71
C ALA A 34 -6.96 -2.47 4.56
N ARG A 35 -7.48 -2.85 3.39
CA ARG A 35 -7.77 -4.25 3.04
C ARG A 35 -6.50 -5.09 2.96
N GLY A 36 -5.46 -4.58 2.28
CA GLY A 36 -4.16 -5.25 2.21
C GLY A 36 -3.54 -5.46 3.59
N TYR A 37 -3.68 -4.48 4.49
CA TYR A 37 -3.23 -4.62 5.88
C TYR A 37 -3.98 -5.75 6.59
N ARG A 38 -5.32 -5.78 6.45
CA ARG A 38 -6.17 -6.80 7.09
C ARG A 38 -5.88 -8.20 6.58
N ASP A 39 -5.78 -8.37 5.27
CA ASP A 39 -5.55 -9.67 4.64
C ASP A 39 -4.11 -10.17 4.93
N GLY A 40 -3.15 -9.25 5.07
CA GLY A 40 -1.77 -9.56 5.38
C GLY A 40 -1.02 -10.19 4.20
N GLU A 41 0.28 -10.39 4.36
CA GLU A 41 1.16 -11.02 3.37
C GLU A 41 1.62 -12.39 3.89
N LEU A 42 1.51 -13.43 3.07
CA LEU A 42 1.99 -14.76 3.43
C LEU A 42 3.52 -14.81 3.30
N ARG A 43 4.21 -14.94 4.42
CA ARG A 43 5.68 -15.02 4.51
C ARG A 43 6.06 -16.21 5.40
N SER A 44 6.85 -17.14 4.86
CA SER A 44 7.36 -18.30 5.62
C SER A 44 6.28 -19.01 6.44
N TRP A 45 5.15 -19.36 5.79
CA TRP A 45 4.00 -20.05 6.39
C TRP A 45 3.28 -19.28 7.51
N LYS A 46 3.54 -17.97 7.63
CA LYS A 46 2.85 -17.08 8.56
C LYS A 46 2.29 -15.86 7.83
N THR A 47 1.14 -15.40 8.26
CA THR A 47 0.58 -14.12 7.79
C THR A 47 1.27 -12.99 8.53
N VAL A 48 1.86 -12.05 7.79
CA VAL A 48 2.54 -10.88 8.32
C VAL A 48 1.78 -9.64 7.85
N HIS A 49 1.35 -8.82 8.80
CA HIS A 49 0.69 -7.55 8.51
C HIS A 49 1.75 -6.44 8.47
N PHE A 50 1.85 -5.71 7.37
CA PHE A 50 2.76 -4.56 7.28
C PHE A 50 2.37 -3.46 8.27
N ASP A 51 3.33 -2.74 8.82
CA ASP A 51 3.09 -1.58 9.69
C ASP A 51 3.38 -0.24 9.00
N GLU A 52 4.06 -0.28 7.85
CA GLU A 52 4.38 0.87 7.03
C GLU A 52 4.09 0.55 5.55
N ALA A 53 3.51 1.50 4.83
CA ALA A 53 3.39 1.45 3.38
C ALA A 53 3.82 2.78 2.77
N ARG A 54 4.73 2.73 1.80
CA ARG A 54 5.19 3.89 1.04
C ARG A 54 4.49 3.91 -0.30
N VAL A 55 3.80 4.99 -0.59
CA VAL A 55 3.05 5.19 -1.83
C VAL A 55 3.91 6.00 -2.79
N TYR A 56 4.10 5.46 -3.98
CA TYR A 56 4.73 6.12 -5.10
C TYR A 56 3.70 6.27 -6.22
N LYS A 57 3.68 7.39 -6.92
CA LYS A 57 2.86 7.61 -8.11
C LYS A 57 3.73 7.41 -9.34
N VAL A 58 3.24 6.64 -10.30
CA VAL A 58 3.93 6.40 -11.56
C VAL A 58 3.42 7.39 -12.59
N ILE A 59 4.25 8.36 -12.96
CA ILE A 59 3.95 9.39 -13.96
C ILE A 59 4.99 9.27 -15.07
N ASP A 60 4.54 9.00 -16.30
CA ASP A 60 5.43 8.90 -17.46
C ASP A 60 6.60 7.90 -17.28
N GLY A 61 6.36 6.83 -16.51
CA GLY A 61 7.37 5.81 -16.18
C GLY A 61 8.31 6.17 -15.02
N GLN A 62 8.19 7.37 -14.43
CA GLN A 62 8.93 7.78 -13.24
C GLN A 62 8.12 7.54 -11.95
N GLU A 63 8.80 7.10 -10.91
CA GLU A 63 8.22 6.85 -9.59
C GLU A 63 8.41 8.09 -8.70
N GLU A 64 7.32 8.82 -8.45
CA GLU A 64 7.33 9.97 -7.55
C GLU A 64 6.83 9.54 -6.16
N PHE A 65 7.63 9.78 -5.12
CA PHE A 65 7.19 9.51 -3.75
C PHE A 65 6.04 10.45 -3.37
N VAL A 66 4.93 9.87 -2.90
CA VAL A 66 3.73 10.62 -2.51
C VAL A 66 3.67 10.76 -1.00
N GLU A 67 3.57 9.64 -0.30
CA GLU A 67 3.38 9.63 1.15
C GLU A 67 3.77 8.29 1.78
N THR A 68 4.09 8.33 3.08
CA THR A 68 4.23 7.13 3.91
C THR A 68 3.01 7.03 4.81
N VAL A 69 2.36 5.87 4.78
CA VAL A 69 1.19 5.56 5.59
C VAL A 69 1.60 4.54 6.66
N THR A 70 1.17 4.76 7.89
CA THR A 70 1.46 3.86 9.03
C THR A 70 0.21 3.53 9.87
N LYS A 71 -0.89 4.27 9.67
CA LYS A 71 -2.13 4.15 10.46
C LYS A 71 -3.22 3.36 9.74
N PHE A 72 -2.91 2.16 9.25
CA PHE A 72 -3.84 1.33 8.47
C PHE A 72 -5.09 0.89 9.22
N LYS A 73 -4.99 0.69 10.54
CA LYS A 73 -6.14 0.30 11.39
C LYS A 73 -7.24 1.35 11.47
N SER A 74 -6.92 2.61 11.16
CA SER A 74 -7.85 3.73 11.22
C SER A 74 -8.44 4.10 9.86
N LEU A 75 -7.99 3.43 8.78
CA LEU A 75 -8.50 3.68 7.44
C LEU A 75 -9.88 3.02 7.26
N PRO A 76 -10.82 3.69 6.58
CA PRO A 76 -12.14 3.11 6.33
C PRO A 76 -12.02 1.84 5.47
N MET A 77 -12.83 0.82 5.79
CA MET A 77 -13.01 -0.39 5.00
C MET A 77 -14.42 -0.36 4.39
N ALA A 78 -14.64 0.54 3.43
CA ALA A 78 -15.89 0.59 2.68
C ALA A 78 -15.83 -0.31 1.44
#